data_AF-A0A2T2N9C5-F1
#
_entry.id   AF-A0A2T2N9C5-F1
#
_cell.length_a   1.000
_cell.length_b   1.000
_cell.length_c   1.000
_cell.angle_alpha   90.00
_cell.angle_beta   90.00
_cell.angle_gamma   90.00
#
_symmetry.space_group_name_H-M   'P 1'
#
loop_
_entity.id
_entity.type
_entity.pdbx_description
1 polymer ?
#
loop_
_entity_poly.entity_id
_entity_poly.type
_entity_poly.pdbx_seq_one_letter_code
_entity_poly.pdbx_strand_id
1 'polypeptide(L)'
;MVRVKNRYLVVNLLYPTSSTASNSKDALPELVQFHAPTPDAFHTGQLMRVIRDGINELFGEYGMGMAGTSLKVNYWSPATSTAIIRCPREHYQMVWAALTFITRLPRPVDAPVVVRVVRVSGTIKKAEEEVIRRAKMIIRRAKTSDGQAKDDVLQGVFKAVEKRREAEDSVLARVDQDDESESESD
;
A
#
# COMPACT_ATOMS: atom_id res chain seq x y z
N MET A 1 -37.48 5.43 3.41
CA MET A 1 -36.73 4.17 3.19
C MET A 1 -35.41 4.23 3.97
N VAL A 2 -35.23 3.44 5.03
CA VAL A 2 -34.02 3.44 5.88
C VAL A 2 -33.21 2.17 5.61
N ARG A 3 -31.88 2.28 5.50
CA ARG A 3 -30.97 1.14 5.31
C ARG A 3 -29.84 1.16 6.33
N VAL A 4 -29.39 0.00 6.77
CA VAL A 4 -28.21 -0.14 7.63
C VAL A 4 -26.96 0.30 6.87
N LYS A 5 -26.19 1.23 7.45
CA LYS A 5 -24.95 1.75 6.86
C LYS A 5 -23.74 1.06 7.49
N ASN A 6 -22.83 0.59 6.65
CA ASN A 6 -21.59 -0.06 7.07
C ASN A 6 -20.37 0.74 6.65
N ARG A 7 -19.23 0.45 7.28
CA ARG A 7 -17.91 0.94 6.92
C ARG A 7 -17.00 -0.24 6.57
N TYR A 8 -16.03 0.03 5.71
CA TYR A 8 -15.03 -0.93 5.27
C TYR A 8 -13.66 -0.41 5.70
N LEU A 9 -12.98 -1.16 6.55
CA LEU A 9 -11.62 -0.90 6.98
C LEU A 9 -10.68 -1.68 6.06
N VAL A 10 -9.75 -0.96 5.43
CA VAL A 10 -8.61 -1.57 4.74
C VAL A 10 -7.50 -1.69 5.75
N VAL A 11 -6.96 -2.90 5.89
CA VAL A 11 -5.95 -3.24 6.90
C VAL A 11 -4.76 -3.93 6.22
N ASN A 12 -3.57 -3.66 6.74
CA ASN A 12 -2.32 -4.27 6.32
C ASN A 12 -1.58 -4.82 7.55
N LEU A 13 -1.11 -6.06 7.47
CA LEU A 13 -0.28 -6.68 8.51
C LEU A 13 1.19 -6.48 8.13
N LEU A 14 1.94 -5.85 9.04
CA LEU A 14 3.36 -5.57 8.87
C LEU A 14 4.18 -6.46 9.81
N TYR A 15 5.32 -6.94 9.31
CA TYR A 15 6.21 -7.85 10.05
C TYR A 15 7.55 -7.16 10.31
N PRO A 16 7.72 -6.51 11.48
CA PRO A 16 8.94 -5.75 11.76
C PRO A 16 10.17 -6.63 12.01
N THR A 17 10.01 -7.90 12.43
CA THR A 17 11.13 -8.77 12.82
C THR A 17 11.67 -9.65 11.70
N SER A 18 11.23 -9.48 10.45
CA SER A 18 11.86 -10.16 9.29
C SER A 18 13.34 -9.75 9.09
N SER A 19 13.80 -8.73 9.82
CA SER A 19 15.15 -8.15 9.74
C SER A 19 16.20 -8.79 10.67
N THR A 20 15.90 -9.87 11.42
CA THR A 20 16.94 -10.49 12.25
C THR A 20 17.70 -11.55 11.45
N ALA A 21 18.83 -11.14 10.87
CA ALA A 21 19.90 -11.94 10.23
C ALA A 21 19.94 -11.96 8.68
N SER A 22 20.45 -10.88 8.08
CA SER A 22 21.62 -11.01 7.18
C SER A 22 22.26 -9.65 6.86
N ASN A 23 23.47 -9.45 7.37
CA ASN A 23 24.46 -8.51 6.83
C ASN A 23 25.06 -9.07 5.52
N SER A 24 24.22 -9.43 4.54
CA SER A 24 24.70 -9.87 3.23
C SER A 24 24.28 -8.88 2.16
N LYS A 25 25.16 -8.67 1.19
CA LYS A 25 25.05 -7.70 0.09
C LYS A 25 23.91 -8.00 -0.92
N ASP A 26 23.02 -8.95 -0.60
CA ASP A 26 21.84 -9.39 -1.37
C ASP A 26 20.51 -9.08 -0.64
N ALA A 27 20.51 -8.19 0.36
CA ALA A 27 19.32 -7.90 1.15
C ALA A 27 18.23 -7.20 0.31
N LEU A 28 17.06 -7.84 0.18
CA LEU A 28 15.85 -7.26 -0.40
C LEU A 28 15.58 -5.87 0.20
N PRO A 29 15.05 -4.90 -0.57
CA PRO A 29 14.74 -3.58 -0.04
C PRO A 29 13.92 -3.63 1.25
N GLU A 30 14.26 -2.80 2.23
CA GLU A 30 13.63 -2.76 3.56
C GLU A 30 12.09 -2.66 3.47
N LEU A 31 11.58 -1.92 2.47
CA LEU A 31 10.16 -1.79 2.18
C LEU A 31 9.48 -3.14 1.85
N VAL A 32 10.17 -4.04 1.15
CA VAL A 32 9.66 -5.37 0.80
C VAL A 32 9.69 -6.28 2.04
N GLN A 33 10.70 -6.14 2.90
CA GLN A 33 10.81 -6.91 4.14
C GLN A 33 9.66 -6.60 5.11
N PHE A 34 9.28 -5.32 5.27
CA PHE A 34 8.14 -4.92 6.11
C PHE A 34 6.80 -5.45 5.59
N HIS A 35 6.68 -5.67 4.29
CA HIS A 35 5.48 -6.18 3.61
C HIS A 35 5.58 -7.67 3.29
N ALA A 36 6.31 -8.43 4.11
CA ALA A 36 6.45 -9.87 3.94
C ALA A 36 5.09 -10.59 3.89
N PRO A 37 4.98 -11.66 3.08
CA PRO A 37 3.76 -12.44 3.00
C PRO A 37 3.47 -13.15 4.33
N THR A 38 2.19 -13.23 4.68
CA THR A 38 1.74 -14.02 5.82
C THR A 38 1.82 -15.50 5.45
N PRO A 39 2.28 -16.40 6.33
CA PRO A 39 2.24 -17.84 6.09
C PRO A 39 0.81 -18.34 5.82
N ASP A 40 0.65 -19.27 4.88
CA ASP A 40 -0.66 -19.81 4.45
C ASP A 40 -1.46 -20.50 5.57
N ALA A 41 -0.79 -20.85 6.67
CA ALA A 41 -1.45 -21.38 7.87
C ALA A 41 -2.41 -20.36 8.53
N PHE A 42 -2.28 -19.06 8.21
CA PHE A 42 -3.16 -18.02 8.73
C PHE A 42 -4.39 -17.80 7.84
N HIS A 43 -5.54 -18.26 8.35
CA HIS A 43 -6.81 -18.26 7.62
C HIS A 43 -7.73 -17.11 8.05
N THR A 44 -8.69 -16.76 7.19
CA THR A 44 -9.72 -15.73 7.46
C THR A 44 -10.49 -15.95 8.77
N GLY A 45 -10.75 -17.22 9.14
CA GLY A 45 -11.41 -17.56 10.40
C GLY A 45 -10.59 -17.20 11.63
N GLN A 46 -9.26 -17.36 11.57
CA GLN A 46 -8.35 -16.97 12.65
C GLN A 46 -8.31 -15.45 12.77
N LEU A 47 -8.25 -14.73 11.65
CA LEU A 47 -8.32 -13.26 11.66
C LEU A 47 -9.61 -12.76 12.33
N MET A 48 -10.76 -13.34 11.98
CA MET A 48 -12.04 -13.01 12.60
C MET A 48 -12.04 -13.28 14.11
N ARG A 49 -11.46 -14.39 14.54
CA ARG A 49 -11.34 -14.73 15.96
C ARG A 49 -10.48 -13.70 16.71
N VAL A 50 -9.30 -13.39 16.18
CA VAL A 50 -8.39 -12.41 16.80
C VAL A 50 -9.06 -11.04 16.96
N ILE A 51 -9.81 -10.59 15.95
CA ILE A 51 -10.52 -9.31 16.03
C ILE A 51 -11.60 -9.35 17.12
N ARG A 52 -12.36 -10.44 17.22
CA ARG A 52 -13.39 -10.60 18.26
C ARG A 52 -12.77 -10.67 19.65
N ASP A 53 -11.71 -11.46 19.81
CA ASP A 53 -11.00 -11.60 21.08
C ASP A 53 -10.43 -10.23 21.52
N GLY A 54 -9.85 -9.45 20.59
CA GLY A 54 -9.35 -8.10 20.88
C GLY A 54 -10.46 -7.07 21.18
N ILE A 55 -11.63 -7.16 20.54
CA ILE A 55 -12.79 -6.32 20.89
C ILE A 55 -13.29 -6.67 22.29
N ASN A 56 -13.37 -7.96 22.61
CA ASN A 56 -13.83 -8.42 23.92
C ASN A 56 -12.85 -8.01 25.04
N GLU A 57 -11.54 -8.07 24.78
CA GLU A 57 -10.52 -7.65 25.74
C GLU A 57 -10.59 -6.15 26.06
N LEU A 58 -10.79 -5.30 25.05
CA LEU A 58 -10.79 -3.84 25.22
C LEU A 58 -12.14 -3.26 25.66
N PHE A 59 -13.24 -3.81 25.16
CA PHE A 59 -14.59 -3.24 25.29
C PHE A 59 -15.60 -4.18 25.95
N GLY A 60 -15.18 -5.40 26.32
CA GLY A 60 -16.03 -6.41 26.93
C GLY A 60 -17.18 -6.88 26.03
N GLU A 61 -18.22 -7.39 26.68
CA GLU A 61 -19.42 -7.90 26.02
C GLU A 61 -20.19 -6.81 25.27
N TYR A 62 -20.14 -5.56 25.73
CA TYR A 62 -20.77 -4.43 25.06
C TYR A 62 -20.18 -4.21 23.67
N GLY A 63 -18.84 -4.15 23.56
CA GLY A 63 -18.18 -4.01 22.27
C GLY A 63 -18.48 -5.18 21.34
N MET A 64 -18.52 -6.40 21.88
CA MET A 64 -18.87 -7.60 21.13
C MET A 64 -20.29 -7.58 20.59
N GLY A 65 -21.26 -7.13 21.39
CA GLY A 65 -22.66 -6.99 20.96
C GLY A 65 -22.82 -5.91 19.88
N MET A 66 -22.22 -4.74 20.08
CA MET A 66 -22.41 -3.60 19.16
C MET A 66 -21.63 -3.76 17.85
N ALA A 67 -20.35 -4.14 17.92
CA ALA A 67 -19.51 -4.29 16.73
C ALA A 67 -19.77 -5.62 16.00
N GLY A 68 -20.17 -6.67 16.72
CA GLY A 68 -20.30 -8.03 16.19
C GLY A 68 -21.39 -8.22 15.13
N THR A 69 -22.47 -7.44 15.19
CA THR A 69 -23.66 -7.58 14.32
C THR A 69 -23.36 -7.49 12.82
N SER A 70 -22.40 -6.67 12.40
CA SER A 70 -22.01 -6.52 10.99
C SER A 70 -20.53 -6.75 10.72
N LEU A 71 -19.81 -7.31 11.69
CA LEU A 71 -18.39 -7.62 11.56
C LEU A 71 -18.18 -8.81 10.62
N LYS A 72 -17.52 -8.58 9.48
CA LYS A 72 -17.18 -9.63 8.51
C LYS A 72 -15.88 -9.28 7.80
N VAL A 73 -15.00 -10.26 7.60
CA VAL A 73 -13.88 -10.13 6.67
C VAL A 73 -14.38 -10.43 5.26
N ASN A 74 -14.35 -9.42 4.39
CA ASN A 74 -14.80 -9.53 3.00
C ASN A 74 -13.68 -10.01 2.07
N TYR A 75 -12.44 -9.66 2.39
CA TYR A 75 -11.27 -10.00 1.60
C TYR A 75 -10.09 -10.24 2.54
N TRP A 76 -9.32 -11.28 2.25
CA TRP A 76 -8.05 -11.59 2.88
C TRP A 76 -7.11 -12.12 1.81
N SER A 77 -5.88 -11.59 1.77
CA SER A 77 -4.81 -12.13 0.92
C SER A 77 -3.55 -12.33 1.76
N PRO A 78 -3.09 -13.58 1.95
CA PRO A 78 -1.85 -13.86 2.68
C PRO A 78 -0.61 -13.35 1.93
N ALA A 79 -0.63 -13.38 0.59
CA ALA A 79 0.49 -12.94 -0.25
C ALA A 79 0.84 -11.45 -0.07
N THR A 80 -0.16 -10.59 0.15
CA THR A 80 0.06 -9.14 0.40
C THR A 80 -0.20 -8.78 1.86
N SER A 81 -0.58 -9.74 2.71
CA SER A 81 -0.91 -9.50 4.12
C SER A 81 -1.99 -8.41 4.31
N THR A 82 -2.96 -8.32 3.38
CA THR A 82 -4.00 -7.27 3.36
C THR A 82 -5.40 -7.82 3.56
N ALA A 83 -6.23 -7.08 4.29
CA ALA A 83 -7.61 -7.43 4.58
C ALA A 83 -8.58 -6.27 4.33
N ILE A 84 -9.81 -6.60 3.93
CA ILE A 84 -10.94 -5.67 3.95
C ILE A 84 -11.97 -6.19 4.96
N ILE A 85 -12.22 -5.39 5.99
CA ILE A 85 -13.11 -5.73 7.11
C ILE A 85 -14.32 -4.82 7.07
N ARG A 86 -15.51 -5.42 6.99
CA ARG A 86 -16.78 -4.74 7.16
C ARG A 86 -17.09 -4.59 8.65
N CYS A 87 -17.57 -3.40 9.03
CA CYS A 87 -17.99 -3.07 10.38
C CYS A 87 -19.22 -2.15 10.36
N PRO A 88 -20.01 -2.08 11.45
CA PRO A 88 -21.10 -1.13 11.58
C PRO A 88 -20.58 0.32 11.56
N ARG A 89 -21.36 1.25 10.98
CA ARG A 89 -20.95 2.65 10.85
C ARG A 89 -20.73 3.36 12.18
N GLU A 90 -21.48 3.01 13.21
CA GLU A 90 -21.44 3.71 14.50
C GLU A 90 -20.26 3.25 15.36
N HIS A 91 -19.86 1.97 15.23
CA HIS A 91 -18.82 1.35 16.08
C HIS A 91 -17.55 0.95 15.31
N TYR A 92 -17.28 1.58 14.17
CA TYR A 92 -16.05 1.30 13.39
C TYR A 92 -14.77 1.68 14.16
N GLN A 93 -14.85 2.66 15.07
CA GLN A 93 -13.72 3.09 15.90
C GLN A 93 -13.32 2.03 16.93
N MET A 94 -14.27 1.26 17.47
CA MET A 94 -13.98 0.14 18.36
C MET A 94 -13.21 -0.96 17.63
N VAL A 95 -13.65 -1.29 16.40
CA VAL A 95 -12.95 -2.27 15.56
C VAL A 95 -11.56 -1.75 15.17
N TRP A 96 -11.42 -0.46 14.86
CA TRP A 96 -10.11 0.15 14.59
C TRP A 96 -9.19 0.00 15.80
N ALA A 97 -9.64 0.42 16.99
CA ALA A 97 -8.86 0.32 18.21
C ALA A 97 -8.41 -1.13 18.47
N ALA A 98 -9.35 -2.09 18.41
CA ALA A 98 -9.04 -3.51 18.56
C ALA A 98 -7.99 -3.99 17.58
N LEU A 99 -8.07 -3.59 16.30
CA LEU A 99 -7.06 -3.92 15.29
C LEU A 99 -5.67 -3.38 15.69
N THR A 100 -5.57 -2.13 16.15
CA THR A 100 -4.28 -1.53 16.49
C THR A 100 -3.60 -2.12 17.72
N PHE A 101 -4.35 -2.75 18.62
CA PHE A 101 -3.80 -3.43 19.79
C PHE A 101 -3.33 -4.87 19.52
N ILE A 102 -3.59 -5.42 18.32
CA ILE A 102 -3.08 -6.74 17.95
C ILE A 102 -1.56 -6.65 17.73
N THR A 103 -0.79 -7.29 18.61
CA THR A 103 0.67 -7.31 18.58
C THR A 103 1.26 -8.64 18.12
N ARG A 104 0.50 -9.73 18.21
CA ARG A 104 0.93 -11.09 17.84
C ARG A 104 -0.17 -11.84 17.13
N LEU A 105 0.22 -12.68 16.16
CA LEU A 105 -0.70 -13.61 15.52
C LEU A 105 -0.91 -14.86 16.38
N PRO A 106 -2.10 -15.47 16.34
CA PRO A 106 -2.38 -16.70 17.07
C PRO A 106 -1.55 -17.87 16.48
N ARG A 107 -1.38 -18.92 17.28
CA ARG A 107 -0.82 -20.20 16.82
C ARG A 107 -1.66 -20.72 15.65
N PRO A 108 -1.04 -21.24 14.56
CA PRO A 108 0.31 -21.83 14.51
C PRO A 108 1.46 -20.89 14.11
N VAL A 109 1.20 -19.66 13.68
CA VAL A 109 2.25 -18.77 13.13
C VAL A 109 3.07 -18.10 14.23
N ASP A 110 2.43 -17.72 15.34
CA ASP A 110 3.04 -17.09 16.53
C ASP A 110 4.12 -16.02 16.20
N ALA A 111 3.81 -15.16 15.25
CA ALA A 111 4.71 -14.09 14.80
C ALA A 111 4.28 -12.73 15.38
N PRO A 112 5.25 -11.86 15.77
CA PRO A 112 4.94 -10.48 16.11
C PRO A 112 4.48 -9.74 14.84
N VAL A 113 3.37 -9.02 14.95
CA VAL A 113 2.75 -8.32 13.83
C VAL A 113 2.30 -6.93 14.27
N VAL A 114 2.40 -5.97 13.35
CA VAL A 114 1.79 -4.65 13.52
C VAL A 114 0.64 -4.53 12.53
N VAL A 115 -0.57 -4.45 13.05
CA VAL A 115 -1.77 -4.30 12.24
C VAL A 115 -2.02 -2.81 11.97
N ARG A 116 -1.82 -2.40 10.72
CA ARG A 116 -2.02 -1.03 10.29
C ARG A 116 -3.36 -0.86 9.59
N VAL A 117 -4.24 -0.05 10.18
CA VAL A 117 -5.44 0.44 9.49
C VAL A 117 -5.03 1.54 8.51
N VAL A 118 -5.37 1.32 7.24
CA VAL A 118 -4.89 2.10 6.11
C VAL A 118 -5.92 3.16 5.70
N ARG A 119 -7.18 2.76 5.60
CA ARG A 119 -8.27 3.61 5.11
C ARG A 119 -9.60 3.11 5.65
N VAL A 120 -10.53 4.04 5.88
CA VAL A 120 -11.94 3.76 6.13
C VAL A 120 -12.76 4.23 4.93
N SER A 121 -13.60 3.34 4.40
CA SER A 121 -14.44 3.58 3.23
C SER A 121 -15.92 3.30 3.54
N GLY A 122 -16.83 3.97 2.83
CA GLY A 122 -18.27 3.70 2.94
C GLY A 122 -18.75 2.57 2.03
N THR A 123 -18.07 2.32 0.92
CA THR A 123 -18.39 1.26 -0.04
C THR A 123 -17.17 0.36 -0.25
N ILE A 124 -17.43 -0.91 -0.57
CA ILE A 124 -16.37 -1.89 -0.84
C ILE A 124 -15.57 -1.52 -2.09
N LYS A 125 -16.22 -1.02 -3.15
CA LYS A 125 -15.55 -0.57 -4.38
C LYS A 125 -14.47 0.48 -4.11
N LYS A 126 -14.73 1.46 -3.24
CA LYS A 126 -13.73 2.46 -2.84
C LYS A 126 -12.63 1.90 -1.96
N ALA A 127 -12.90 0.86 -1.18
CA ALA A 127 -11.86 0.15 -0.43
C ALA A 127 -10.92 -0.62 -1.39
N GLU A 128 -11.48 -1.32 -2.38
CA GLU A 128 -10.74 -2.06 -3.40
C GLU A 128 -9.87 -1.13 -4.25
N GLU A 129 -10.43 -0.01 -4.74
CA GLU A 129 -9.67 1.01 -5.47
C GLU A 129 -8.46 1.50 -4.67
N GLU A 130 -8.60 1.75 -3.37
CA GLU A 130 -7.50 2.19 -2.51
C GLU A 130 -6.46 1.10 -2.26
N VAL A 131 -6.87 -0.16 -2.12
CA VAL A 131 -5.94 -1.30 -2.02
C VAL A 131 -5.08 -1.37 -3.29
N ILE A 132 -5.72 -1.32 -4.47
CA ILE A 132 -5.03 -1.35 -5.77
C ILE A 132 -4.10 -0.15 -5.92
N ARG A 133 -4.57 1.06 -5.57
CA ARG A 133 -3.77 2.29 -5.64
C ARG A 133 -2.52 2.20 -4.79
N ARG A 134 -2.63 1.67 -3.57
CA ARG A 134 -1.49 1.48 -2.66
C ARG A 134 -0.56 0.37 -3.09
N ALA A 135 -1.09 -0.76 -3.55
CA ALA A 135 -0.25 -1.84 -4.10
C ALA A 135 0.63 -1.32 -5.24
N LYS A 136 0.05 -0.57 -6.19
CA LYS A 136 0.79 0.10 -7.27
C LYS A 136 1.85 1.07 -6.75
N MET A 137 1.55 1.84 -5.70
CA MET A 137 2.50 2.76 -5.08
C MET A 137 3.68 2.03 -4.43
N ILE A 138 3.40 0.94 -3.70
CA ILE A 138 4.44 0.12 -3.04
C ILE A 138 5.34 -0.50 -4.10
N ILE A 139 4.78 -1.07 -5.17
CA ILE A 139 5.55 -1.64 -6.29
C ILE A 139 6.44 -0.58 -6.95
N ARG A 140 5.91 0.62 -7.21
CA ARG A 140 6.70 1.72 -7.78
C ARG A 140 7.88 2.09 -6.88
N ARG A 141 7.65 2.20 -5.57
CA ARG A 141 8.69 2.52 -4.59
C ARG A 141 9.75 1.42 -4.50
N ALA A 142 9.32 0.16 -4.49
CA ALA A 142 10.22 -1.00 -4.49
C ALA A 142 11.12 -1.03 -5.74
N LYS A 143 10.57 -0.72 -6.92
CA LYS A 143 11.35 -0.60 -8.16
C LYS A 143 12.40 0.52 -8.12
N THR A 144 12.06 1.67 -7.52
CA THR A 144 13.01 2.78 -7.38
C THR A 144 14.11 2.51 -6.35
N SER A 145 13.83 1.71 -5.30
CA SER A 145 14.84 1.33 -4.32
C SER A 145 15.86 0.33 -4.84
N ASP A 146 15.50 -0.50 -5.83
CA ASP A 146 16.34 -1.57 -6.38
C ASP A 146 17.46 -1.07 -7.32
N GLY A 147 17.72 0.24 -7.35
CA GLY A 147 18.79 0.86 -8.14
C GLY A 147 18.52 0.92 -9.66
N GLN A 148 17.96 -0.13 -10.25
CA GLN A 148 17.76 -0.26 -11.70
C GLN A 148 16.84 0.82 -12.30
N ALA A 149 15.83 1.28 -11.55
CA ALA A 149 14.90 2.30 -12.04
C ALA A 149 15.41 3.75 -11.87
N LYS A 150 16.44 3.99 -11.03
CA LYS A 150 17.07 5.32 -10.99
C LYS A 150 17.80 5.58 -12.29
N ASP A 151 18.50 4.58 -12.81
CA ASP A 151 19.23 4.70 -14.08
C ASP A 151 18.28 4.85 -15.27
N ASP A 152 17.18 4.08 -15.34
CA ASP A 152 16.25 4.15 -16.48
C ASP A 152 15.41 5.45 -16.50
N VAL A 153 14.98 5.95 -15.32
CA VAL A 153 14.25 7.23 -15.23
C VAL A 153 15.18 8.42 -15.42
N LEU A 154 16.40 8.40 -14.87
CA LEU A 154 17.40 9.42 -15.15
C LEU A 154 17.79 9.39 -16.63
N GLN A 155 18.06 8.22 -17.21
CA GLN A 155 18.36 8.09 -18.65
C GLN A 155 17.20 8.55 -19.52
N GLY A 156 15.95 8.29 -19.15
CA GLY A 156 14.77 8.79 -19.86
C GLY A 156 14.66 10.32 -19.81
N VAL A 157 14.96 10.94 -18.66
CA VAL A 157 15.00 12.40 -18.52
C VAL A 157 16.20 13.00 -19.27
N PHE A 158 17.38 12.39 -19.18
CA PHE A 158 18.57 12.82 -19.92
C PHE A 158 18.35 12.74 -21.43
N LYS A 159 17.79 11.64 -21.96
CA LYS A 159 17.43 11.51 -23.38
C LYS A 159 16.37 12.51 -23.82
N ALA A 160 15.39 12.81 -22.97
CA ALA A 160 14.38 13.83 -23.27
C ALA A 160 14.98 15.24 -23.30
N VAL A 161 15.96 15.53 -22.44
CA VAL A 161 16.68 16.80 -22.39
C VAL A 161 17.65 16.94 -23.57
N GLU A 162 18.39 15.88 -23.92
CA GLU A 162 19.26 15.86 -25.12
C GLU A 162 18.44 16.08 -26.39
N LYS A 163 17.33 15.36 -26.56
CA LYS A 163 16.44 15.55 -27.71
C LYS A 163 15.85 16.96 -27.79
N ARG A 164 15.61 17.61 -26.64
CA ARG A 164 15.13 18.99 -26.59
C ARG A 164 16.23 19.97 -26.98
N ARG A 165 17.46 19.73 -26.54
CA ARG A 165 18.64 20.54 -26.87
C ARG A 165 19.02 20.42 -28.35
N GLU A 166 19.00 19.21 -28.90
CA GLU A 166 19.21 18.97 -30.34
C GLU A 166 18.13 19.65 -31.19
N ALA A 167 16.88 19.66 -30.73
CA ALA A 167 15.80 20.37 -31.41
C ALA A 167 16.02 21.89 -31.36
N GLU A 168 16.44 22.45 -30.22
CA GLU A 168 16.76 23.87 -30.06
C GLU A 168 17.97 24.29 -30.92
N ASP A 169 19.05 23.51 -30.94
CA ASP A 169 20.23 23.77 -31.78
C ASP A 169 19.90 23.68 -33.28
N SER A 170 18.99 22.78 -33.68
CA SER A 170 18.53 22.68 -35.08
C SER A 170 17.66 23.85 -35.53
N VAL A 171 16.97 24.51 -34.59
CA VAL A 171 16.17 25.70 -34.87
C VAL A 171 17.08 26.92 -34.98
N LEU A 172 18.08 27.05 -34.09
CA LEU A 172 19.08 28.13 -34.17
C LEU A 172 19.89 28.07 -35.46
N ALA A 173 20.34 26.89 -35.88
CA ALA A 173 21.10 26.72 -37.13
C ALA A 173 20.30 27.06 -38.40
N ARG A 174 18.95 27.05 -38.35
CA ARG A 174 18.09 27.48 -39.47
C ARG A 174 17.95 29.00 -39.53
N VAL A 175 17.91 29.66 -38.38
CA VAL A 175 17.82 31.12 -38.32
C VAL A 175 19.11 31.76 -38.81
N ASP A 176 20.27 31.21 -38.46
CA ASP A 176 21.57 31.71 -38.94
C ASP A 176 21.77 31.51 -40.47
N GLN A 177 21.12 30.51 -41.08
CA GLN A 177 21.17 30.29 -42.54
C GLN A 177 20.26 31.24 -43.32
N ASP A 178 19.15 31.68 -42.72
CA ASP A 178 18.23 32.61 -43.37
C ASP A 178 18.80 34.05 -43.34
N ASP A 179 19.51 34.44 -42.26
CA ASP A 179 20.14 35.77 -42.13
C ASP A 179 21.38 35.98 -43.04
N GLU A 180 22.09 34.91 -43.44
CA GLU A 180 23.20 35.01 -44.42
C GLU A 180 22.70 35.17 -45.88
N SER A 181 21.43 34.89 -46.16
CA SER A 181 20.88 34.93 -47.53
C SER A 181 20.28 36.28 -47.94
N GLU A 182 20.06 37.20 -46.98
CA GLU A 182 19.51 38.54 -47.25
C GLU A 182 20.58 39.64 -47.40
N SER A 183 21.88 39.33 -47.28
CA SER A 183 22.97 40.33 -47.38
C SER A 183 23.74 40.40 -48.72
N GLU A 184 23.36 39.63 -49.75
CA GLU A 184 24.03 39.65 -51.07
C GLU A 184 23.12 40.10 -52.25
N SER A 185 22.24 41.08 -52.05
CA SER A 185 21.57 41.74 -53.19
C SER A 185 21.47 43.26 -53.03
N ASP A 186 22.57 43.94 -53.40
CA ASP A 186 22.60 45.33 -53.89
C ASP A 186 22.63 45.31 -55.43
#